data_AF-A0AAE1CC11-F1
#
_entry.id   AF-A0AAE1CC11-F1
#
_cell.length_a   1.000
_cell.length_b   1.000
_cell.length_c   1.000
_cell.angle_alpha   90.00
_cell.angle_beta   90.00
_cell.angle_gamma   90.00
#
_symmetry.space_group_name_H-M   'P 1'
#
loop_
_entity.id
_entity.type
_entity.pdbx_description
1 polymer ?
#
loop_
_entity_poly.entity_id
_entity_poly.type
_entity_poly.pdbx_seq_one_letter_code
_entity_poly.pdbx_strand_id
1 'polypeptide(L)'
;MTPATWSNWISRPSFNSLLGSNSKSSKVFESVVAEVGRFLKLHYLRSRSDAACMDIFYGKEVVSNLKLYFDLSGRTNMTQRGFRSLVKQLQFEDAQQYVAIPKIRIEDPTGKKPNSGSSRRPARDQSYKEGSGRHDLVQVFTTLRQKGVRTIIRVVVDDSFTPPHTDEAIEEALRGMDVEAWDWKKIDLSTEVIYTAAPRVRELHLYWSGNNSVLRGWSEEGGLKKLTELRVHAWIDCMKRFRGLLLNAEANVDFQQASQAIEEKITVALIDDGVDGMDWDYPLLGGRTFYPRNEAEHLNHPYYASATGHGTAMAKLINFMCPRAQLYVLRLEDHPSEGGVRQITAKSAAQAILAAVKKGVHIISMSWTIDPPEDEDVRRELEEAISQAEKANILMFCSAADQGAKQTDTYPSRATRRIFTIGAAGSSGETNSWVGNPDKVNFTFPGDRVEIMDSTPSDTTREISGSSAATALAAGFCALVLYCVQVRLLRLPEMEKGQVRRGFAALKKHEEMMKALQAIGTSPESNGKFITVWEVFGSAVNERDRYEDPERLIELISKIGARIAMNVNV
;
A
#
# COMPACT_ATOMS: atom_id res chain seq x y z
N MET A 1 18.49 -18.44 -39.88
CA MET A 1 17.68 -19.12 -38.85
C MET A 1 16.87 -18.05 -38.13
N THR A 2 15.54 -18.12 -38.22
CA THR A 2 14.61 -17.18 -37.58
C THR A 2 14.69 -17.27 -36.05
N PRO A 3 14.95 -16.16 -35.32
CA PRO A 3 15.04 -16.19 -33.86
C PRO A 3 13.65 -16.36 -33.22
N ALA A 4 13.61 -17.19 -32.18
CA ALA A 4 12.40 -17.59 -31.47
C ALA A 4 11.83 -16.43 -30.63
N THR A 5 10.58 -16.04 -30.92
CA THR A 5 9.74 -15.16 -30.09
C THR A 5 9.21 -15.91 -28.86
N TRP A 6 8.62 -15.21 -27.88
CA TRP A 6 8.05 -15.80 -26.66
C TRP A 6 7.04 -16.94 -26.92
N SER A 7 6.32 -16.88 -28.05
CA SER A 7 5.47 -17.96 -28.57
C SER A 7 6.21 -19.28 -28.84
N ASN A 8 7.52 -19.24 -29.09
CA ASN A 8 8.34 -20.43 -29.37
C ASN A 8 8.92 -21.09 -28.12
N TRP A 9 8.92 -20.44 -26.96
CA TRP A 9 9.35 -21.08 -25.70
C TRP A 9 8.27 -22.03 -25.16
N ILE A 10 7.01 -21.66 -25.33
CA ILE A 10 5.82 -22.47 -24.99
C ILE A 10 5.67 -23.68 -25.94
N SER A 11 6.24 -23.61 -27.15
CA SER A 11 6.08 -24.60 -28.21
C SER A 11 7.26 -25.58 -28.38
N ARG A 12 8.17 -25.69 -27.40
CA ARG A 12 9.37 -26.54 -27.53
C ARG A 12 9.03 -28.05 -27.63
N PRO A 13 9.63 -28.81 -28.56
CA PRO A 13 9.42 -30.26 -28.70
C PRO A 13 9.80 -31.08 -27.45
N SER A 14 10.67 -30.57 -26.58
CA SER A 14 11.12 -31.28 -25.37
C SER A 14 10.07 -31.39 -24.26
N PHE A 15 8.94 -30.67 -24.36
CA PHE A 15 7.79 -30.81 -23.46
C PHE A 15 6.68 -31.70 -24.06
N ASN A 16 6.63 -31.81 -25.39
CA ASN A 16 5.69 -32.69 -26.11
C ASN A 16 6.08 -34.17 -26.09
N SER A 17 7.33 -34.52 -25.74
CA SER A 17 7.77 -35.92 -25.66
C SER A 17 7.27 -36.66 -24.42
N LEU A 18 6.53 -36.00 -23.52
CA LEU A 18 5.98 -36.59 -22.29
C LEU A 18 4.53 -37.06 -22.39
N LEU A 19 3.81 -36.79 -23.50
CA LEU A 19 2.37 -37.05 -23.58
C LEU A 19 1.98 -37.70 -24.89
N GLY A 20 1.49 -38.94 -24.77
CA GLY A 20 0.88 -39.69 -25.86
C GLY A 20 -0.27 -38.93 -26.52
N SER A 21 -0.43 -39.17 -27.82
CA SER A 21 -1.38 -38.52 -28.72
C SER A 21 -2.83 -38.54 -28.20
N ASN A 22 -3.29 -37.45 -27.60
CA ASN A 22 -4.72 -37.22 -27.38
C ASN A 22 -5.08 -35.74 -27.56
N SER A 23 -5.75 -35.40 -28.66
CA SER A 23 -5.90 -34.01 -29.17
C SER A 23 -6.72 -33.07 -28.28
N LYS A 24 -7.53 -33.60 -27.37
CA LYS A 24 -8.28 -32.81 -26.37
C LYS A 24 -7.39 -32.34 -25.21
N SER A 25 -6.39 -33.14 -24.81
CA SER A 25 -5.47 -32.79 -23.72
C SER A 25 -4.50 -31.67 -24.10
N SER A 26 -4.10 -31.63 -25.38
CA SER A 26 -3.18 -30.61 -25.91
C SER A 26 -3.81 -29.21 -25.97
N LYS A 27 -5.09 -29.08 -26.35
CA LYS A 27 -5.79 -27.79 -26.37
C LYS A 27 -6.01 -27.19 -24.98
N VAL A 28 -6.34 -28.02 -23.99
CA VAL A 28 -6.49 -27.58 -22.59
C VAL A 28 -5.14 -27.09 -22.07
N PHE A 29 -4.06 -27.82 -22.37
CA PHE A 29 -2.71 -27.43 -21.97
C PHE A 29 -2.25 -26.10 -22.60
N GLU A 30 -2.47 -25.90 -23.89
CA GLU A 30 -2.16 -24.63 -24.57
C GLU A 30 -2.89 -23.43 -23.96
N SER A 31 -4.18 -23.61 -23.61
CA SER A 31 -4.97 -22.58 -22.94
C SER A 31 -4.40 -22.23 -21.56
N VAL A 32 -4.05 -23.24 -20.75
CA VAL A 32 -3.47 -23.03 -19.41
C VAL A 32 -2.13 -22.32 -19.50
N VAL A 33 -1.26 -22.70 -20.45
CA VAL A 33 0.03 -22.04 -20.62
C VAL A 33 -0.13 -20.59 -21.08
N ALA A 34 -1.07 -20.30 -21.99
CA ALA A 34 -1.38 -18.93 -22.39
C ALA A 34 -1.91 -18.08 -21.22
N GLU A 35 -2.75 -18.66 -20.37
CA GLU A 35 -3.29 -17.99 -19.18
C GLU A 35 -2.21 -17.70 -18.14
N VAL A 36 -1.36 -18.68 -17.82
CA VAL A 36 -0.20 -18.50 -16.94
C VAL A 36 0.76 -17.45 -17.51
N GLY A 37 1.01 -17.50 -18.82
CA GLY A 37 1.85 -16.52 -19.50
C GLY A 37 1.29 -15.10 -19.38
N ARG A 38 -0.02 -14.93 -19.63
CA ARG A 38 -0.71 -13.64 -19.46
C ARG A 38 -0.64 -13.17 -18.01
N PHE A 39 -0.89 -14.06 -17.04
CA PHE A 39 -0.81 -13.73 -15.62
C PHE A 39 0.57 -13.19 -15.23
N LEU A 40 1.64 -13.90 -15.61
CA LEU A 40 3.02 -13.49 -15.33
C LEU A 40 3.37 -12.16 -16.01
N LYS A 41 2.98 -11.99 -17.28
CA LYS A 41 3.19 -10.74 -18.02
C LYS A 41 2.57 -9.55 -17.31
N LEU A 42 1.29 -9.65 -16.94
CA LEU A 42 0.60 -8.58 -16.21
C LEU A 42 1.18 -8.37 -14.81
N HIS A 43 1.63 -9.43 -14.13
CA HIS A 43 2.30 -9.29 -12.83
C HIS A 43 3.59 -8.46 -12.95
N TYR A 44 4.47 -8.77 -13.90
CA TYR A 44 5.72 -8.04 -14.07
C TYR A 44 5.51 -6.60 -14.55
N LEU A 45 4.57 -6.37 -15.47
CA LEU A 45 4.23 -5.01 -15.92
C LEU A 45 3.79 -4.09 -14.76
N ARG A 46 3.20 -4.65 -13.71
CA ARG A 46 2.78 -3.91 -12.51
C ARG A 46 3.90 -3.70 -11.49
N SER A 47 4.88 -4.60 -11.42
CA SER A 47 5.83 -4.65 -10.30
C SER A 47 7.27 -4.31 -10.68
N ARG A 48 7.57 -4.11 -11.97
CA ARG A 48 8.93 -3.92 -12.48
C ARG A 48 9.01 -2.74 -13.45
N SER A 49 10.22 -2.20 -13.61
CA SER A 49 10.50 -1.16 -14.62
C SER A 49 10.37 -1.71 -16.06
N ASP A 50 10.20 -0.80 -17.03
CA ASP A 50 10.17 -1.13 -18.46
C ASP A 50 11.38 -1.97 -18.89
N ALA A 51 12.59 -1.54 -18.52
CA ALA A 51 13.82 -2.26 -18.84
C ALA A 51 13.84 -3.69 -18.28
N ALA A 52 13.42 -3.87 -17.02
CA ALA A 52 13.35 -5.18 -16.40
C ALA A 52 12.27 -6.06 -17.06
N CYS A 53 11.13 -5.49 -17.45
CA CYS A 53 10.08 -6.22 -18.18
C CYS A 53 10.59 -6.68 -19.55
N MET A 54 11.30 -5.82 -20.28
CA MET A 54 11.87 -6.15 -21.60
C MET A 54 12.89 -7.29 -21.49
N ASP A 55 13.77 -7.24 -20.49
CA ASP A 55 14.73 -8.31 -20.19
C ASP A 55 14.03 -9.63 -19.88
N ILE A 56 12.94 -9.60 -19.10
CA ILE A 56 12.19 -10.81 -18.73
C ILE A 56 11.42 -11.38 -19.92
N PHE A 57 10.82 -10.53 -20.75
CA PHE A 57 9.97 -10.96 -21.86
C PHE A 57 10.76 -11.45 -23.07
N TYR A 58 11.91 -10.84 -23.36
CA TYR A 58 12.67 -11.14 -24.58
C TYR A 58 14.10 -11.63 -24.32
N GLY A 59 14.60 -11.50 -23.10
CA GLY A 59 15.99 -11.78 -22.76
C GLY A 59 16.90 -10.58 -22.99
N LYS A 60 17.98 -10.49 -22.21
CA LYS A 60 18.94 -9.38 -22.22
C LYS A 60 19.69 -9.20 -23.55
N GLU A 61 19.76 -10.27 -24.34
CA GLU A 61 20.49 -10.29 -25.61
C GLU A 61 19.63 -9.89 -26.81
N VAL A 62 18.32 -9.69 -26.62
CA VAL A 62 17.36 -9.39 -27.69
C VAL A 62 16.80 -7.99 -27.52
N VAL A 63 17.07 -7.12 -28.51
CA VAL A 63 16.43 -5.81 -28.59
C VAL A 63 15.09 -5.94 -29.29
N SER A 64 14.00 -5.99 -28.51
CA SER A 64 12.65 -5.96 -29.06
C SER A 64 12.27 -4.54 -29.51
N ASN A 65 11.61 -4.44 -30.67
CA ASN A 65 11.06 -3.17 -31.17
C ASN A 65 9.67 -2.85 -30.60
N LEU A 66 9.07 -3.80 -29.87
CA LEU A 66 7.77 -3.62 -29.25
C LEU A 66 7.86 -2.65 -28.07
N LYS A 67 6.85 -1.81 -27.90
CA LYS A 67 6.75 -0.86 -26.81
C LYS A 67 5.77 -1.37 -25.76
N LEU A 68 6.16 -1.23 -24.49
CA LEU A 68 5.35 -1.52 -23.32
C LEU A 68 4.60 -0.28 -22.82
N TYR A 69 4.82 0.91 -23.40
CA TYR A 69 4.09 2.11 -23.03
C TYR A 69 3.94 3.05 -24.22
N PHE A 70 2.99 3.99 -24.10
CA PHE A 70 2.81 5.08 -25.06
C PHE A 70 2.67 6.41 -24.32
N ASP A 71 3.63 7.31 -24.55
CA ASP A 71 3.70 8.60 -23.85
C ASP A 71 3.79 9.75 -24.86
N LEU A 72 2.86 10.71 -24.73
CA LEU A 72 2.85 11.95 -25.50
C LEU A 72 3.28 13.18 -24.69
N SER A 73 3.70 13.00 -23.44
CA SER A 73 4.18 14.05 -22.55
C SER A 73 5.30 14.87 -23.21
N GLY A 74 5.32 16.17 -22.92
CA GLY A 74 6.20 17.13 -23.59
C GLY A 74 5.69 17.66 -24.92
N ARG A 75 4.50 17.24 -25.38
CA ARG A 75 3.82 17.80 -26.55
C ARG A 75 2.55 18.57 -26.15
N THR A 76 2.33 19.72 -26.78
CA THR A 76 1.17 20.61 -26.49
C THR A 76 0.15 20.64 -27.62
N ASN A 77 0.56 20.34 -28.86
CA ASN A 77 -0.33 20.17 -30.01
C ASN A 77 0.20 19.10 -30.98
N MET A 78 -0.70 18.49 -31.75
CA MET A 78 -0.34 17.52 -32.78
C MET A 78 -1.37 17.53 -33.90
N THR A 79 -0.96 17.31 -35.15
CA THR A 79 -1.93 17.07 -36.23
C THR A 79 -2.27 15.59 -36.31
N GLN A 80 -3.47 15.25 -36.79
CA GLN A 80 -3.89 13.88 -37.03
C GLN A 80 -2.92 13.12 -37.96
N ARG A 81 -2.35 13.82 -38.95
CA ARG A 81 -1.30 13.29 -39.84
C ARG A 81 -0.01 13.00 -39.07
N GLY A 82 0.42 13.92 -38.21
CA GLY A 82 1.59 13.74 -37.35
C GLY A 82 1.43 12.55 -36.40
N PHE A 83 0.25 12.43 -35.76
CA PHE A 83 -0.10 11.29 -34.91
C PHE A 83 -0.03 9.96 -35.67
N ARG A 84 -0.67 9.87 -36.84
CA ARG A 84 -0.63 8.67 -37.68
C ARG A 84 0.81 8.32 -38.10
N SER A 85 1.63 9.31 -38.43
CA SER A 85 3.03 9.11 -38.79
C SER A 85 3.85 8.55 -37.62
N LEU A 86 3.67 9.11 -36.42
CA LEU A 86 4.31 8.63 -35.19
C LEU A 86 3.91 7.17 -34.89
N VAL A 87 2.62 6.90 -34.83
CA VAL A 87 2.10 5.56 -34.48
C VAL A 87 2.44 4.53 -35.56
N LYS A 88 2.62 4.94 -36.82
CA LYS A 88 3.10 4.04 -37.89
C LYS A 88 4.50 3.49 -37.60
N GLN A 89 5.37 4.28 -36.97
CA GLN A 89 6.74 3.90 -36.62
C GLN A 89 6.82 3.02 -35.36
N LEU A 90 5.74 2.94 -34.59
CA LEU A 90 5.70 2.19 -33.34
C LEU A 90 5.01 0.83 -33.51
N GLN A 91 5.54 -0.17 -32.81
CA GLN A 91 4.93 -1.48 -32.61
C GLN A 91 4.69 -1.64 -31.11
N PHE A 92 3.53 -2.17 -30.73
CA PHE A 92 3.11 -2.25 -29.33
C PHE A 92 2.92 -3.70 -28.93
N GLU A 93 3.25 -3.99 -27.68
CA GLU A 93 2.76 -5.19 -27.02
C GLU A 93 1.24 -5.11 -26.75
N ASP A 94 0.60 -6.26 -26.58
CA ASP A 94 -0.84 -6.33 -26.31
C ASP A 94 -1.22 -5.71 -24.95
N ALA A 95 -0.29 -5.72 -24.00
CA ALA A 95 -0.41 -5.09 -22.69
C ALA A 95 0.60 -3.95 -22.52
N GLN A 96 0.11 -2.79 -22.08
CA GLN A 96 0.91 -1.59 -21.85
C GLN A 96 1.01 -1.30 -20.34
N GLN A 97 2.19 -0.96 -19.83
CA GLN A 97 2.39 -0.45 -18.47
C GLN A 97 1.62 0.86 -18.27
N TYR A 98 1.71 1.78 -19.24
CA TYR A 98 0.90 2.98 -19.20
C TYR A 98 0.67 3.60 -20.57
N VAL A 99 -0.40 4.40 -20.64
CA VAL A 99 -0.67 5.34 -21.73
C VAL A 99 -0.83 6.74 -21.13
N ALA A 100 0.04 7.67 -21.49
CA ALA A 100 0.05 9.04 -20.99
C ALA A 100 -0.22 10.05 -22.11
N ILE A 101 -1.29 10.82 -21.95
CA ILE A 101 -1.74 11.86 -22.88
C ILE A 101 -1.77 13.19 -22.12
N PRO A 102 -0.85 14.13 -22.41
CA PRO A 102 -0.85 15.43 -21.76
C PRO A 102 -2.01 16.27 -22.29
N LYS A 103 -2.09 17.52 -21.82
CA LYS A 103 -3.04 18.51 -22.32
C LYS A 103 -2.73 18.87 -23.77
N ILE A 104 -3.22 18.05 -24.71
CA ILE A 104 -2.96 18.13 -26.14
C ILE A 104 -4.25 18.19 -26.95
N ARG A 105 -4.21 18.85 -28.11
CA ARG A 105 -5.24 18.77 -29.16
C ARG A 105 -4.69 18.04 -30.37
N ILE A 106 -5.49 17.11 -30.92
CA ILE A 106 -5.19 16.45 -32.19
C ILE A 106 -6.07 17.06 -33.28
N GLU A 107 -5.47 17.94 -34.07
CA GLU A 107 -6.19 18.70 -35.10
C GLU A 107 -6.27 17.92 -36.42
N ASP A 108 -7.45 17.88 -37.04
CA ASP A 108 -7.60 17.44 -38.42
C ASP A 108 -7.41 18.65 -39.35
N PRO A 109 -6.35 18.67 -40.19
CA PRO A 109 -6.13 19.78 -41.12
C PRO A 109 -7.18 19.89 -42.23
N THR A 110 -8.05 18.89 -42.39
CA THR A 110 -9.17 18.94 -43.34
C THR A 110 -10.45 19.31 -42.61
N GLY A 111 -10.79 20.60 -42.58
CA GLY A 111 -12.03 21.13 -41.96
C GLY A 111 -13.33 20.69 -42.64
N LYS A 112 -13.54 19.40 -42.89
CA LYS A 112 -14.84 18.86 -43.30
C LYS A 112 -15.67 18.57 -42.06
N LYS A 113 -16.57 19.49 -41.73
CA LYS A 113 -17.70 19.22 -40.83
C LYS A 113 -18.45 17.97 -41.33
N PRO A 114 -18.96 17.11 -40.44
CA PRO A 114 -19.80 15.99 -40.85
C PRO A 114 -21.04 16.52 -41.59
N ASN A 115 -21.39 15.87 -42.70
CA ASN A 115 -22.51 16.23 -43.56
C ASN A 115 -23.83 16.30 -42.77
N SER A 116 -24.30 17.50 -42.42
CA SER A 116 -25.72 17.75 -42.24
C SER A 116 -26.26 18.31 -43.55
N GLY A 117 -27.24 17.62 -44.12
CA GLY A 117 -27.88 18.03 -45.36
C GLY A 117 -28.66 19.34 -45.21
N SER A 118 -28.61 20.11 -46.30
CA SER A 118 -29.58 21.12 -46.73
C SER A 118 -29.53 22.56 -46.17
N SER A 119 -29.40 23.45 -47.17
CA SER A 119 -29.86 24.85 -47.27
C SER A 119 -28.96 25.98 -46.75
N ARG A 120 -28.61 26.83 -47.73
CA ARG A 120 -27.76 28.03 -47.67
C ARG A 120 -28.38 29.16 -46.84
N ARG A 121 -27.63 29.70 -45.87
CA ARG A 121 -27.63 31.13 -45.48
C ARG A 121 -26.22 31.57 -45.04
N PRO A 122 -25.79 32.82 -45.28
CA PRO A 122 -24.44 33.27 -44.97
C PRO A 122 -24.24 33.50 -43.47
N ALA A 123 -22.98 33.40 -43.06
CA ALA A 123 -22.48 33.38 -41.70
C ALA A 123 -23.03 34.50 -40.79
N ARG A 124 -23.66 34.08 -39.69
CA ARG A 124 -23.72 34.83 -38.44
C ARG A 124 -22.90 34.05 -37.42
N ASP A 125 -22.03 34.80 -36.75
CA ASP A 125 -21.22 34.46 -35.58
C ASP A 125 -21.74 33.22 -34.83
N GLN A 126 -21.10 32.05 -35.05
CA GLN A 126 -21.44 30.82 -34.34
C GLN A 126 -20.73 30.86 -32.99
N SER A 127 -21.41 31.43 -32.01
CA SER A 127 -21.24 31.03 -30.61
C SER A 127 -21.14 29.51 -30.55
N TYR A 128 -20.09 29.02 -29.89
CA TYR A 128 -19.93 27.60 -29.59
C TYR A 128 -21.25 27.11 -28.98
N LYS A 129 -21.94 26.18 -29.65
CA LYS A 129 -23.11 25.52 -29.06
C LYS A 129 -22.64 24.84 -27.78
N GLU A 130 -23.11 25.32 -26.63
CA GLU A 130 -23.02 24.61 -25.36
C GLU A 130 -23.48 23.16 -25.59
N GLY A 131 -22.59 22.21 -25.35
CA GLY A 131 -22.84 20.77 -25.50
C GLY A 131 -21.95 19.99 -26.47
N SER A 132 -21.18 20.63 -27.35
CA SER A 132 -20.25 19.89 -28.24
C SER A 132 -18.88 19.71 -27.58
N GLY A 133 -18.75 18.70 -26.70
CA GLY A 133 -17.45 18.33 -26.12
C GLY A 133 -16.46 17.78 -27.15
N ARG A 134 -15.22 17.54 -26.70
CA ARG A 134 -14.14 17.03 -27.55
C ARG A 134 -14.28 15.53 -27.84
N HIS A 135 -13.72 15.11 -28.97
CA HIS A 135 -13.77 13.72 -29.45
C HIS A 135 -12.42 13.24 -30.02
N ASP A 136 -11.39 14.09 -30.00
CA ASP A 136 -10.14 13.82 -30.72
C ASP A 136 -9.34 12.63 -30.15
N LEU A 137 -9.49 12.33 -28.86
CA LEU A 137 -8.85 11.17 -28.24
C LEU A 137 -9.48 9.81 -28.61
N VAL A 138 -10.71 9.77 -29.12
CA VAL A 138 -11.34 8.53 -29.62
C VAL A 138 -10.45 7.87 -30.67
N GLN A 139 -9.90 8.67 -31.57
CA GLN A 139 -9.03 8.17 -32.62
C GLN A 139 -7.69 7.66 -32.09
N VAL A 140 -7.16 8.26 -31.01
CA VAL A 140 -5.90 7.84 -30.39
C VAL A 140 -6.03 6.40 -29.91
N PHE A 141 -6.99 6.16 -29.01
CA PHE A 141 -7.20 4.84 -28.42
C PHE A 141 -7.71 3.82 -29.44
N THR A 142 -8.50 4.25 -30.42
CA THR A 142 -8.88 3.39 -31.56
C THR A 142 -7.66 2.94 -32.36
N THR A 143 -6.69 3.83 -32.58
CA THR A 143 -5.46 3.46 -33.31
C THR A 143 -4.59 2.51 -32.48
N LEU A 144 -4.45 2.74 -31.17
CA LEU A 144 -3.75 1.83 -30.27
C LEU A 144 -4.40 0.43 -30.25
N ARG A 145 -5.74 0.39 -30.19
CA ARG A 145 -6.54 -0.84 -30.28
C ARG A 145 -6.34 -1.58 -31.60
N GLN A 146 -6.29 -0.86 -32.72
CA GLN A 146 -5.98 -1.42 -34.05
C GLN A 146 -4.54 -1.93 -34.15
N LYS A 147 -3.61 -1.34 -33.40
CA LYS A 147 -2.22 -1.79 -33.26
C LYS A 147 -2.04 -2.98 -32.32
N GLY A 148 -3.13 -3.52 -31.75
CA GLY A 148 -3.11 -4.74 -30.95
C GLY A 148 -3.13 -4.51 -29.44
N VAL A 149 -3.15 -3.27 -28.96
CA VAL A 149 -3.25 -2.99 -27.52
C VAL A 149 -4.63 -3.41 -27.01
N ARG A 150 -4.64 -4.29 -26.00
CA ARG A 150 -5.84 -4.83 -25.34
C ARG A 150 -5.92 -4.48 -23.87
N THR A 151 -4.77 -4.40 -23.18
CA THR A 151 -4.70 -4.09 -21.75
C THR A 151 -3.80 -2.89 -21.53
N ILE A 152 -4.23 -1.97 -20.67
CA ILE A 152 -3.46 -0.81 -20.24
C ILE A 152 -3.49 -0.80 -18.72
N ILE A 153 -2.34 -1.05 -18.09
CA ILE A 153 -2.26 -1.08 -16.62
C ILE A 153 -2.60 0.30 -16.06
N ARG A 154 -2.10 1.40 -16.64
CA ARG A 154 -2.43 2.77 -16.21
C ARG A 154 -2.74 3.71 -17.38
N VAL A 155 -3.88 4.39 -17.34
CA VAL A 155 -4.23 5.47 -18.28
C VAL A 155 -4.11 6.80 -17.54
N VAL A 156 -3.34 7.73 -18.09
CA VAL A 156 -3.17 9.10 -17.59
C VAL A 156 -3.53 10.07 -18.71
N VAL A 157 -4.57 10.88 -18.52
CA VAL A 157 -5.06 11.83 -19.53
C VAL A 157 -5.32 13.19 -18.87
N ASP A 158 -4.64 14.24 -19.33
CA ASP A 158 -5.01 15.61 -18.95
C ASP A 158 -6.11 16.17 -19.87
N ASP A 159 -7.36 15.99 -19.45
CA ASP A 159 -8.55 16.48 -20.15
C ASP A 159 -9.10 17.80 -19.59
N SER A 160 -8.24 18.62 -18.99
CA SER A 160 -8.62 19.90 -18.39
C SER A 160 -8.89 21.03 -19.42
N PHE A 161 -9.13 20.69 -20.69
CA PHE A 161 -9.54 21.68 -21.69
C PHE A 161 -11.00 22.06 -21.52
N THR A 162 -11.35 23.26 -22.00
CA THR A 162 -12.74 23.70 -22.12
C THR A 162 -13.09 23.86 -23.60
N PRO A 163 -14.11 23.13 -24.11
CA PRO A 163 -14.82 22.04 -23.44
C PRO A 163 -13.92 20.78 -23.27
N PRO A 164 -14.16 19.93 -22.25
CA PRO A 164 -13.48 18.63 -22.10
C PRO A 164 -14.05 17.61 -23.11
N HIS A 165 -13.55 16.37 -23.12
CA HIS A 165 -14.18 15.30 -23.90
C HIS A 165 -15.59 14.99 -23.39
N THR A 166 -16.49 14.62 -24.30
CA THR A 166 -17.82 14.12 -23.92
C THR A 166 -17.70 12.76 -23.22
N ASP A 167 -18.72 12.41 -22.45
CA ASP A 167 -18.79 11.11 -21.77
C ASP A 167 -18.74 9.97 -22.79
N GLU A 168 -19.49 10.09 -23.88
CA GLU A 168 -19.53 9.10 -24.97
C GLU A 168 -18.16 8.95 -25.65
N ALA A 169 -17.41 10.04 -25.80
CA ALA A 169 -16.07 10.01 -26.39
C ALA A 169 -15.08 9.25 -25.48
N ILE A 170 -15.20 9.41 -24.15
CA ILE A 170 -14.37 8.70 -23.19
C ILE A 170 -14.68 7.20 -23.20
N GLU A 171 -15.97 6.84 -23.19
CA GLU A 171 -16.43 5.45 -23.29
C GLU A 171 -15.97 4.80 -24.60
N GLU A 172 -16.12 5.49 -25.73
CA GLU A 172 -15.71 4.98 -27.03
C GLU A 172 -14.19 4.83 -27.15
N ALA A 173 -13.42 5.78 -26.59
CA ALA A 173 -11.97 5.72 -26.58
C ALA A 173 -11.49 4.41 -25.93
N LEU A 174 -11.95 4.10 -24.72
CA LEU A 174 -11.46 2.96 -23.95
C LEU A 174 -12.23 1.65 -24.19
N ARG A 175 -13.30 1.67 -25.00
CA ARG A 175 -14.14 0.51 -25.29
C ARG A 175 -13.36 -0.77 -25.64
N GLY A 176 -13.56 -1.84 -24.87
CA GLY A 176 -12.93 -3.13 -25.13
C GLY A 176 -11.41 -3.16 -24.89
N MET A 177 -10.89 -2.16 -24.17
CA MET A 177 -9.58 -2.21 -23.55
C MET A 177 -9.75 -2.43 -22.05
N ASP A 178 -8.88 -3.24 -21.48
CA ASP A 178 -8.85 -3.50 -20.05
C ASP A 178 -7.97 -2.45 -19.36
N VAL A 179 -8.56 -1.65 -18.47
CA VAL A 179 -7.87 -0.58 -17.74
C VAL A 179 -7.88 -0.88 -16.25
N GLU A 180 -6.71 -0.92 -15.63
CA GLU A 180 -6.58 -1.24 -14.19
C GLU A 180 -6.41 0.00 -13.30
N ALA A 181 -5.72 1.04 -13.78
CA ALA A 181 -5.57 2.31 -13.09
C ALA A 181 -6.03 3.45 -14.01
N TRP A 182 -6.96 4.25 -13.52
CA TRP A 182 -7.61 5.32 -14.26
C TRP A 182 -7.28 6.67 -13.65
N ASP A 183 -6.63 7.51 -14.44
CA ASP A 183 -6.39 8.92 -14.14
C ASP A 183 -6.77 9.78 -15.34
N TRP A 184 -8.06 10.12 -15.44
CA TRP A 184 -8.59 10.98 -16.50
C TRP A 184 -9.02 12.31 -15.88
N LYS A 185 -8.28 13.37 -16.16
CA LYS A 185 -8.46 14.70 -15.58
C LYS A 185 -9.62 15.47 -16.20
N LYS A 186 -10.83 14.96 -15.99
CA LYS A 186 -12.10 15.61 -16.28
C LYS A 186 -12.83 15.86 -14.97
N ILE A 187 -13.16 17.13 -14.73
CA ILE A 187 -13.86 17.55 -13.52
C ILE A 187 -15.28 16.97 -13.52
N ASP A 188 -15.72 16.48 -12.37
CA ASP A 188 -17.07 15.98 -12.10
C ASP A 188 -17.53 14.84 -13.02
N LEU A 189 -16.61 13.92 -13.35
CA LEU A 189 -16.91 12.77 -14.19
C LEU A 189 -17.92 11.82 -13.53
N SER A 190 -18.90 11.36 -14.31
CA SER A 190 -19.92 10.41 -13.87
C SER A 190 -19.33 9.01 -13.60
N THR A 191 -19.81 8.34 -12.56
CA THR A 191 -19.47 6.95 -12.23
C THR A 191 -19.88 5.96 -13.32
N GLU A 192 -20.98 6.21 -14.03
CA GLU A 192 -21.45 5.34 -15.12
C GLU A 192 -20.47 5.32 -16.29
N VAL A 193 -19.83 6.45 -16.57
CA VAL A 193 -18.80 6.56 -17.61
C VAL A 193 -17.59 5.73 -17.24
N ILE A 194 -17.16 5.82 -15.97
CA ILE A 194 -16.02 5.07 -15.44
C ILE A 194 -16.34 3.56 -15.48
N TYR A 195 -17.52 3.17 -15.01
CA TYR A 195 -17.97 1.77 -15.02
C TYR A 195 -18.03 1.20 -16.44
N THR A 196 -18.56 1.96 -17.40
CA THR A 196 -18.68 1.55 -18.80
C THR A 196 -17.32 1.46 -19.49
N ALA A 197 -16.44 2.43 -19.24
CA ALA A 197 -15.14 2.52 -19.89
C ALA A 197 -14.07 1.60 -19.25
N ALA A 198 -14.12 1.40 -17.93
CA ALA A 198 -13.14 0.63 -17.16
C ALA A 198 -13.79 -0.13 -15.99
N PRO A 199 -14.59 -1.18 -16.26
CA PRO A 199 -15.33 -1.93 -15.24
C PRO A 199 -14.44 -2.67 -14.22
N ARG A 200 -13.17 -2.92 -14.57
CA ARG A 200 -12.18 -3.61 -13.72
C ARG A 200 -11.14 -2.66 -13.13
N VAL A 201 -11.44 -1.37 -13.08
CA VAL A 201 -10.55 -0.39 -12.46
C VAL A 201 -10.30 -0.73 -10.99
N ARG A 202 -9.04 -0.67 -10.59
CA ARG A 202 -8.52 -0.97 -9.25
C ARG A 202 -8.01 0.27 -8.55
N GLU A 203 -7.52 1.23 -9.30
CA GLU A 203 -7.06 2.54 -8.82
C GLU A 203 -7.77 3.62 -9.65
N LEU A 204 -8.42 4.57 -8.99
CA LEU A 204 -9.22 5.60 -9.65
C LEU A 204 -8.88 6.98 -9.08
N HIS A 205 -8.50 7.91 -9.96
CA HIS A 205 -8.27 9.31 -9.63
C HIS A 205 -9.46 10.16 -10.11
N LEU A 206 -10.05 10.90 -9.17
CA LEU A 206 -11.24 11.72 -9.40
C LEU A 206 -10.92 13.20 -9.21
N TYR A 207 -11.55 14.03 -10.02
CA TYR A 207 -11.35 15.48 -10.03
C TYR A 207 -12.67 16.18 -9.73
N TRP A 208 -12.74 16.88 -8.61
CA TRP A 208 -13.98 17.41 -8.06
C TRP A 208 -14.00 18.94 -8.11
N SER A 209 -15.09 19.53 -8.60
CA SER A 209 -15.27 20.98 -8.66
C SER A 209 -15.59 21.63 -7.32
N GLY A 210 -15.95 20.84 -6.30
CA GLY A 210 -16.65 21.31 -5.10
C GLY A 210 -18.17 21.09 -5.14
N ASN A 211 -18.73 20.56 -6.24
CA ASN A 211 -20.16 20.26 -6.33
C ASN A 211 -20.54 19.04 -5.49
N ASN A 212 -21.21 19.27 -4.35
CA ASN A 212 -21.66 18.21 -3.45
C ASN A 212 -22.62 17.19 -4.08
N SER A 213 -23.33 17.55 -5.15
CA SER A 213 -24.23 16.62 -5.84
C SER A 213 -23.45 15.49 -6.52
N VAL A 214 -22.28 15.81 -7.06
CA VAL A 214 -21.36 14.85 -7.68
C VAL A 214 -20.78 13.92 -6.62
N LEU A 215 -20.34 14.48 -5.49
CA LEU A 215 -19.83 13.68 -4.37
C LEU A 215 -20.89 12.69 -3.87
N ARG A 216 -22.15 13.12 -3.73
CA ARG A 216 -23.27 12.23 -3.37
C ARG A 216 -23.50 11.13 -4.41
N GLY A 217 -23.48 11.47 -5.71
CA GLY A 217 -23.61 10.50 -6.79
C GLY A 217 -22.43 9.52 -6.86
N TRP A 218 -21.24 9.91 -6.42
CA TRP A 218 -20.12 8.99 -6.27
C TRP A 218 -20.30 8.04 -5.08
N SER A 219 -20.84 8.55 -3.96
CA SER A 219 -21.00 7.81 -2.70
C SER A 219 -22.25 6.94 -2.61
N GLU A 220 -23.23 7.10 -3.51
CA GLU A 220 -24.44 6.28 -3.49
C GLU A 220 -24.15 4.81 -3.84
N GLU A 221 -25.07 3.91 -3.50
CA GLU A 221 -24.92 2.47 -3.76
C GLU A 221 -24.76 2.15 -5.25
N GLY A 222 -25.35 2.98 -6.12
CA GLY A 222 -25.19 2.91 -7.56
C GLY A 222 -23.93 3.60 -8.12
N GLY A 223 -23.13 4.26 -7.28
CA GLY A 223 -21.94 5.02 -7.65
C GLY A 223 -20.67 4.16 -7.71
N LEU A 224 -19.61 4.63 -7.05
CA LEU A 224 -18.29 3.96 -7.06
C LEU A 224 -18.32 2.54 -6.48
N LYS A 225 -19.28 2.23 -5.60
CA LYS A 225 -19.47 0.90 -5.01
C LYS A 225 -19.73 -0.18 -6.07
N LYS A 226 -20.22 0.17 -7.27
CA LYS A 226 -20.36 -0.76 -8.41
C LYS A 226 -19.02 -1.30 -8.93
N LEU A 227 -17.91 -0.58 -8.69
CA LEU A 227 -16.57 -0.96 -9.11
C LEU A 227 -15.98 -1.94 -8.09
N THR A 228 -16.37 -3.22 -8.20
CA THR A 228 -16.02 -4.25 -7.21
C THR A 228 -14.53 -4.57 -7.10
N GLU A 229 -13.74 -4.22 -8.12
CA GLU A 229 -12.28 -4.39 -8.11
C GLU A 229 -11.53 -3.16 -7.57
N LEU A 230 -12.21 -2.05 -7.28
CA LEU A 230 -11.60 -0.83 -6.77
C LEU A 230 -10.97 -1.10 -5.40
N ARG A 231 -9.66 -0.90 -5.29
CA ARG A 231 -8.91 -1.13 -4.05
C ARG A 231 -8.52 0.21 -3.47
N VAL A 232 -9.01 0.50 -2.28
CA VAL A 232 -8.65 1.72 -1.56
C VAL A 232 -7.20 1.63 -1.08
N HIS A 233 -6.76 0.45 -0.61
CA HIS A 233 -5.39 0.28 -0.11
C HIS A 233 -4.89 -1.16 -0.28
N ALA A 234 -4.29 -1.47 -1.42
CA ALA A 234 -3.84 -2.84 -1.75
C ALA A 234 -2.96 -3.46 -0.65
N TRP A 235 -2.12 -2.65 0.02
CA TRP A 235 -1.24 -3.11 1.10
C TRP A 235 -2.07 -3.63 2.28
N ILE A 236 -3.08 -2.87 2.70
CA ILE A 236 -3.99 -3.23 3.79
C ILE A 236 -4.79 -4.47 3.41
N ASP A 237 -5.26 -4.58 2.16
CA ASP A 237 -5.98 -5.76 1.68
C ASP A 237 -5.12 -7.03 1.75
N CYS A 238 -3.85 -6.95 1.35
CA CYS A 238 -2.91 -8.06 1.45
C CYS A 238 -2.75 -8.51 2.91
N MET A 239 -2.52 -7.56 3.81
CA MET A 239 -2.34 -7.87 5.23
C MET A 239 -3.63 -8.30 5.92
N LYS A 240 -4.80 -7.81 5.50
CA LYS A 240 -6.13 -8.26 5.96
C LYS A 240 -6.37 -9.73 5.57
N ARG A 241 -6.03 -10.11 4.35
CA ARG A 241 -6.12 -11.52 3.89
C ARG A 241 -5.11 -12.41 4.62
N PHE A 242 -3.90 -11.91 4.87
CA PHE A 242 -2.90 -12.63 5.66
C PHE A 242 -3.31 -12.79 7.13
N ARG A 243 -3.90 -11.76 7.74
CA ARG A 243 -4.53 -11.85 9.08
C ARG A 243 -5.58 -12.97 9.11
N GLY A 244 -6.44 -13.04 8.09
CA GLY A 244 -7.41 -14.14 7.97
C GLY A 244 -6.75 -15.52 7.85
N LEU A 245 -5.63 -15.63 7.12
CA LEU A 245 -4.85 -16.87 7.04
C LEU A 245 -4.32 -17.26 8.43
N LEU A 246 -3.74 -16.29 9.15
CA LEU A 246 -3.23 -16.46 10.50
C LEU A 246 -4.31 -16.98 11.44
N LEU A 247 -5.45 -16.28 11.55
CA LEU A 247 -6.53 -16.68 12.45
C LEU A 247 -7.11 -18.07 12.11
N ASN A 248 -7.20 -18.41 10.82
CA ASN A 248 -7.65 -19.73 10.38
C ASN A 248 -6.66 -20.85 10.72
N ALA A 249 -5.35 -20.59 10.59
CA ALA A 249 -4.33 -21.54 11.03
C ALA A 249 -4.49 -21.86 12.52
N GLU A 250 -4.82 -20.84 13.32
CA GLU A 250 -4.93 -20.91 14.77
C GLU A 250 -6.25 -21.50 15.30
N ALA A 251 -7.31 -21.50 14.48
CA ALA A 251 -8.61 -22.05 14.88
C ALA A 251 -8.60 -23.58 15.06
N ASN A 252 -7.53 -24.25 14.63
CA ASN A 252 -7.36 -25.70 14.80
C ASN A 252 -6.89 -26.02 16.22
N VAL A 253 -7.57 -26.98 16.85
CA VAL A 253 -7.41 -27.33 18.28
C VAL A 253 -5.95 -27.62 18.64
N ASP A 254 -5.18 -28.22 17.72
CA ASP A 254 -3.76 -28.53 17.91
C ASP A 254 -2.88 -27.28 17.96
N PHE A 255 -3.19 -26.24 17.17
CA PHE A 255 -2.42 -25.00 17.20
C PHE A 255 -2.66 -24.21 18.49
N GLN A 256 -3.89 -24.21 19.02
CA GLN A 256 -4.15 -23.57 20.31
C GLN A 256 -3.29 -24.18 21.43
N GLN A 257 -3.18 -25.51 21.48
CA GLN A 257 -2.29 -26.19 22.43
C GLN A 257 -0.81 -25.88 22.15
N ALA A 258 -0.37 -25.93 20.88
CA ALA A 258 1.00 -25.60 20.51
C ALA A 258 1.38 -24.14 20.84
N SER A 259 0.45 -23.21 20.71
CA SER A 259 0.67 -21.78 21.01
C SER A 259 0.89 -21.52 22.51
N GLN A 260 0.44 -22.41 23.39
CA GLN A 260 0.77 -22.35 24.83
C GLN A 260 2.24 -22.71 25.09
N ALA A 261 2.89 -23.43 24.17
CA ALA A 261 4.31 -23.74 24.24
C ALA A 261 5.22 -22.62 23.70
N ILE A 262 4.66 -21.46 23.31
CA ILE A 262 5.46 -20.28 22.94
C ILE A 262 6.25 -19.83 24.17
N GLU A 263 7.58 -19.93 24.06
CA GLU A 263 8.53 -19.65 25.15
C GLU A 263 8.46 -18.19 25.62
N GLU A 264 8.23 -17.24 24.71
CA GLU A 264 8.31 -15.81 25.00
C GLU A 264 7.21 -15.04 24.25
N LYS A 265 6.10 -14.67 24.89
CA LYS A 265 5.03 -13.95 24.18
C LYS A 265 5.50 -12.58 23.69
N ILE A 266 5.17 -12.21 22.45
CA ILE A 266 5.51 -10.90 21.90
C ILE A 266 4.75 -9.80 22.65
N THR A 267 5.49 -8.82 23.16
CA THR A 267 4.96 -7.72 23.96
C THR A 267 5.26 -6.39 23.29
N VAL A 268 4.24 -5.54 23.15
CA VAL A 268 4.36 -4.22 22.54
C VAL A 268 3.91 -3.19 23.57
N ALA A 269 4.78 -2.26 23.95
CA ALA A 269 4.39 -1.08 24.70
C ALA A 269 3.79 -0.05 23.75
N LEU A 270 2.54 0.34 24.01
CA LEU A 270 1.92 1.48 23.34
C LEU A 270 2.02 2.69 24.27
N ILE A 271 2.84 3.67 23.88
CA ILE A 271 3.00 4.92 24.61
C ILE A 271 2.17 5.99 23.90
N ASP A 272 0.98 6.29 24.42
CA ASP A 272 0.01 7.17 23.76
C ASP A 272 -0.98 7.80 24.78
N ASP A 273 -2.18 8.23 24.39
CA ASP A 273 -3.20 8.80 25.30
C ASP A 273 -4.01 7.76 26.09
N GLY A 274 -3.61 6.48 26.05
CA GLY A 274 -4.37 5.37 26.63
C GLY A 274 -5.18 4.59 25.60
N VAL A 275 -5.90 3.57 26.05
CA VAL A 275 -6.77 2.74 25.21
C VAL A 275 -8.11 2.65 25.90
N ASP A 276 -9.17 3.09 25.24
CA ASP A 276 -10.52 3.00 25.79
C ASP A 276 -10.94 1.53 25.91
N GLY A 277 -11.12 1.07 27.15
CA GLY A 277 -11.51 -0.30 27.46
C GLY A 277 -12.92 -0.68 26.96
N MET A 278 -13.79 0.29 26.65
CA MET A 278 -15.10 0.03 26.06
C MET A 278 -15.03 -0.20 24.55
N ASP A 279 -14.07 0.44 23.88
CA ASP A 279 -13.83 0.32 22.44
C ASP A 279 -12.74 -0.73 22.13
N TRP A 280 -12.36 -1.56 23.11
CA TRP A 280 -11.25 -2.50 23.02
C TRP A 280 -11.63 -3.93 23.44
N ASP A 281 -11.68 -4.83 22.46
CA ASP A 281 -12.18 -6.21 22.65
C ASP A 281 -11.12 -7.24 23.06
N TYR A 282 -9.83 -6.84 23.15
CA TYR A 282 -8.72 -7.78 23.30
C TYR A 282 -8.09 -7.72 24.70
N PRO A 283 -7.55 -8.82 25.26
CA PRO A 283 -6.87 -8.75 26.55
C PRO A 283 -5.63 -7.86 26.52
N LEU A 284 -5.54 -6.89 27.43
CA LEU A 284 -4.33 -6.11 27.67
C LEU A 284 -3.39 -6.86 28.62
N LEU A 285 -2.07 -6.70 28.45
CA LEU A 285 -1.07 -7.15 29.42
C LEU A 285 -1.16 -6.35 30.74
N GLY A 286 -1.78 -5.17 30.67
CA GLY A 286 -1.92 -4.17 31.71
C GLY A 286 -1.48 -2.80 31.22
N GLY A 287 -1.33 -1.86 32.14
CA GLY A 287 -0.86 -0.54 31.80
C GLY A 287 -0.57 0.35 33.00
N ARG A 288 -0.05 1.54 32.72
CA ARG A 288 0.24 2.59 33.70
C ARG A 288 -0.05 3.95 33.10
N THR A 289 -0.35 4.92 33.96
CA THR A 289 -0.49 6.32 33.59
C THR A 289 0.67 7.12 34.13
N PHE A 290 1.18 8.03 33.30
CA PHE A 290 2.15 9.08 33.65
C PHE A 290 1.52 10.46 33.52
N TYR A 291 0.19 10.49 33.33
CA TYR A 291 -0.60 11.70 33.45
C TYR A 291 -0.74 12.02 34.96
N PRO A 292 -0.38 13.23 35.42
CA PRO A 292 -0.50 13.62 36.82
C PRO A 292 -1.93 13.48 37.36
N ARG A 293 -2.07 13.16 38.65
CA ARG A 293 -3.39 13.16 39.29
C ARG A 293 -3.97 14.58 39.23
N ASN A 294 -5.23 14.71 38.85
CA ASN A 294 -5.93 16.00 38.96
C ASN A 294 -6.04 16.34 40.45
N GLU A 295 -5.34 17.39 40.89
CA GLU A 295 -5.30 17.77 42.30
C GLU A 295 -6.65 18.34 42.79
N ALA A 296 -7.39 19.03 41.93
CA ALA A 296 -8.66 19.65 42.29
C ALA A 296 -9.79 18.61 42.46
N GLU A 297 -9.82 17.62 41.58
CA GLU A 297 -10.86 16.57 41.59
C GLU A 297 -10.41 15.32 42.35
N HIS A 298 -9.11 15.23 42.69
CA HIS A 298 -8.47 14.04 43.24
C HIS A 298 -8.65 12.79 42.37
N LEU A 299 -8.86 12.95 41.06
CA LEU A 299 -9.07 11.87 40.09
C LEU A 299 -7.78 11.50 39.35
N ASN A 300 -7.69 10.24 38.95
CA ASN A 300 -6.62 9.74 38.09
C ASN A 300 -7.09 9.66 36.64
N HIS A 301 -6.14 9.71 35.71
CA HIS A 301 -6.39 9.46 34.30
C HIS A 301 -5.91 8.03 33.97
N PRO A 302 -6.80 7.02 34.03
CA PRO A 302 -6.39 5.63 33.87
C PRO A 302 -5.90 5.35 32.45
N TYR A 303 -5.00 4.37 32.31
CA TYR A 303 -4.50 3.94 30.99
C TYR A 303 -5.57 3.29 30.11
N TYR A 304 -6.66 2.80 30.72
CA TYR A 304 -7.80 2.18 30.05
C TYR A 304 -8.88 3.19 29.62
N ALA A 305 -8.58 4.49 29.68
CA ALA A 305 -9.39 5.55 29.10
C ALA A 305 -8.49 6.35 28.14
N SER A 306 -8.91 6.48 26.88
CA SER A 306 -8.23 7.31 25.88
C SER A 306 -8.82 8.72 25.90
N ALA A 307 -7.97 9.75 25.83
CA ALA A 307 -8.42 11.15 25.86
C ALA A 307 -9.11 11.57 24.57
N THR A 308 -8.55 11.15 23.44
CA THR A 308 -8.94 11.59 22.09
C THR A 308 -9.40 10.42 21.20
N GLY A 309 -9.20 9.18 21.65
CA GLY A 309 -9.37 7.97 20.85
C GLY A 309 -8.12 7.61 20.03
N HIS A 310 -7.09 8.45 20.03
CA HIS A 310 -5.87 8.24 19.23
C HIS A 310 -5.14 6.95 19.61
N GLY A 311 -4.85 6.75 20.89
CA GLY A 311 -4.20 5.53 21.37
C GLY A 311 -5.06 4.28 21.17
N THR A 312 -6.39 4.37 21.29
CA THR A 312 -7.30 3.27 20.93
C THR A 312 -7.16 2.89 19.45
N ALA A 313 -7.09 3.88 18.54
CA ALA A 313 -6.87 3.63 17.12
C ALA A 313 -5.51 2.97 16.86
N MET A 314 -4.43 3.46 17.49
CA MET A 314 -3.09 2.88 17.36
C MET A 314 -3.05 1.43 17.86
N ALA A 315 -3.70 1.15 19.00
CA ALA A 315 -3.83 -0.20 19.54
C ALA A 315 -4.54 -1.14 18.55
N LYS A 316 -5.62 -0.67 17.91
CA LYS A 316 -6.36 -1.43 16.91
C LYS A 316 -5.51 -1.74 15.68
N LEU A 317 -4.69 -0.81 15.21
CA LEU A 317 -3.76 -1.04 14.09
C LEU A 317 -2.62 -2.01 14.45
N ILE A 318 -2.04 -1.92 15.65
CA ILE A 318 -1.03 -2.88 16.12
C ILE A 318 -1.64 -4.28 16.18
N ASN A 319 -2.82 -4.41 16.79
CA ASN A 319 -3.53 -5.68 16.90
C ASN A 319 -4.00 -6.19 15.53
N PHE A 320 -4.41 -5.32 14.60
CA PHE A 320 -4.74 -5.67 13.22
C PHE A 320 -3.59 -6.41 12.55
N MET A 321 -2.36 -5.91 12.72
CA MET A 321 -1.17 -6.53 12.15
C MET A 321 -0.75 -7.81 12.88
N CYS A 322 -0.75 -7.80 14.22
CA CYS A 322 -0.36 -8.96 15.03
C CYS A 322 -1.38 -9.21 16.15
N PRO A 323 -2.41 -10.04 15.92
CA PRO A 323 -3.42 -10.34 16.95
C PRO A 323 -2.88 -11.06 18.19
N ARG A 324 -1.65 -11.59 18.13
CA ARG A 324 -0.98 -12.31 19.23
C ARG A 324 -0.02 -11.45 20.04
N ALA A 325 0.19 -10.19 19.62
CA ALA A 325 0.95 -9.24 20.39
C ALA A 325 0.19 -8.84 21.66
N GLN A 326 0.85 -8.90 22.81
CA GLN A 326 0.30 -8.44 24.07
C GLN A 326 0.61 -6.96 24.27
N LEU A 327 -0.43 -6.13 24.37
CA LEU A 327 -0.27 -4.69 24.54
C LEU A 327 -0.07 -4.29 26.00
N TYR A 328 0.98 -3.52 26.27
CA TYR A 328 1.22 -2.82 27.53
C TYR A 328 1.00 -1.32 27.34
N VAL A 329 -0.08 -0.79 27.92
CA VAL A 329 -0.53 0.59 27.62
C VAL A 329 0.09 1.58 28.60
N LEU A 330 0.74 2.60 28.08
CA LEU A 330 1.42 3.63 28.85
C LEU A 330 0.85 4.99 28.47
N ARG A 331 -0.06 5.48 29.31
CA ARG A 331 -0.74 6.76 29.07
C ARG A 331 0.17 7.93 29.41
N LEU A 332 0.34 8.82 28.45
CA LEU A 332 1.10 10.06 28.56
C LEU A 332 0.28 11.19 29.19
N GLU A 333 1.00 12.20 29.65
CA GLU A 333 0.41 13.51 29.93
C GLU A 333 0.26 14.28 28.62
N ASP A 334 -0.99 14.53 28.24
CA ASP A 334 -1.34 15.21 27.00
C ASP A 334 -2.35 16.34 27.21
N HIS A 335 -2.05 17.50 26.63
CA HIS A 335 -2.85 18.71 26.74
C HIS A 335 -3.27 19.21 25.35
N PRO A 336 -4.49 19.72 25.19
CA PRO A 336 -4.86 20.44 23.98
C PRO A 336 -4.07 21.78 23.94
N SER A 337 -3.39 22.06 22.83
CA SER A 337 -2.82 23.39 22.59
C SER A 337 -3.87 24.40 22.12
N GLU A 338 -3.54 25.70 22.12
CA GLU A 338 -4.40 26.78 21.59
C GLU A 338 -4.87 26.55 20.14
N GLY A 339 -4.13 25.73 19.37
CA GLY A 339 -4.47 25.33 18.01
C GLY A 339 -5.18 23.97 17.88
N GLY A 340 -5.58 23.34 18.99
CA GLY A 340 -6.21 22.01 18.99
C GLY A 340 -5.25 20.85 18.70
N VAL A 341 -3.95 21.12 18.54
CA VAL A 341 -2.92 20.08 18.38
C VAL A 341 -2.56 19.51 19.74
N ARG A 342 -2.55 18.18 19.84
CA ARG A 342 -2.17 17.45 21.05
C ARG A 342 -0.69 17.72 21.40
N GLN A 343 -0.43 18.23 22.60
CA GLN A 343 0.93 18.41 23.13
C GLN A 343 1.21 17.37 24.21
N ILE A 344 2.38 16.72 24.11
CA ILE A 344 2.82 15.68 25.04
C ILE A 344 4.00 16.21 25.83
N THR A 345 4.03 15.95 27.14
CA THR A 345 5.16 16.37 27.97
C THR A 345 6.34 15.39 27.85
N ALA A 346 7.54 15.92 27.60
CA ALA A 346 8.77 15.12 27.49
C ALA A 346 9.05 14.29 28.77
N LYS A 347 8.68 14.81 29.94
CA LYS A 347 8.82 14.12 31.22
C LYS A 347 7.93 12.88 31.32
N SER A 348 6.65 12.98 30.95
CA SER A 348 5.76 11.80 30.94
C SER A 348 6.22 10.77 29.91
N ALA A 349 6.72 11.21 28.76
CA ALA A 349 7.32 10.34 27.75
C ALA A 349 8.56 9.59 28.26
N ALA A 350 9.49 10.27 28.93
CA ALA A 350 10.67 9.64 29.52
C ALA A 350 10.28 8.56 30.55
N GLN A 351 9.34 8.87 31.44
CA GLN A 351 8.87 7.91 32.45
C GLN A 351 8.14 6.71 31.83
N ALA A 352 7.35 6.93 30.78
CA ALA A 352 6.69 5.86 30.04
C ALA A 352 7.72 4.93 29.37
N ILE A 353 8.73 5.48 28.69
CA ILE A 353 9.81 4.70 28.07
C ILE A 353 10.53 3.86 29.13
N LEU A 354 10.92 4.45 30.26
CA LEU A 354 11.56 3.71 31.36
C LEU A 354 10.67 2.59 31.93
N ALA A 355 9.35 2.80 31.99
CA ALA A 355 8.42 1.76 32.41
C ALA A 355 8.30 0.62 31.40
N ALA A 356 8.38 0.91 30.10
CA ALA A 356 8.47 -0.11 29.05
C ALA A 356 9.77 -0.92 29.16
N VAL A 357 10.90 -0.24 29.40
CA VAL A 357 12.21 -0.89 29.66
C VAL A 357 12.13 -1.82 30.86
N LYS A 358 11.61 -1.33 31.99
CA LYS A 358 11.45 -2.12 33.21
C LYS A 358 10.52 -3.32 33.01
N LYS A 359 9.51 -3.20 32.15
CA LYS A 359 8.61 -4.31 31.82
C LYS A 359 9.27 -5.35 30.92
N GLY A 360 10.38 -5.03 30.24
CA GLY A 360 11.08 -5.92 29.33
C GLY A 360 10.28 -6.19 28.06
N VAL A 361 9.66 -5.14 27.48
CA VAL A 361 8.90 -5.31 26.23
C VAL A 361 9.83 -5.54 25.03
N HIS A 362 9.30 -6.14 23.97
CA HIS A 362 10.05 -6.33 22.73
C HIS A 362 10.06 -5.08 21.85
N ILE A 363 8.93 -4.38 21.82
CA ILE A 363 8.67 -3.25 20.92
C ILE A 363 8.07 -2.10 21.72
N ILE A 364 8.49 -0.87 21.41
CA ILE A 364 7.83 0.37 21.86
C ILE A 364 7.28 1.09 20.62
N SER A 365 5.99 1.41 20.64
CA SER A 365 5.31 2.23 19.62
C SER A 365 5.03 3.62 20.19
N MET A 366 5.59 4.65 19.54
CA MET A 366 5.45 6.07 19.90
C MET A 366 4.88 6.86 18.72
N SER A 367 3.57 6.87 18.57
CA SER A 367 2.86 7.54 17.47
C SER A 367 2.70 9.04 17.71
N TRP A 368 3.80 9.70 18.07
CA TRP A 368 3.87 11.12 18.39
C TRP A 368 5.28 11.68 18.20
N THR A 369 5.38 13.00 18.16
CA THR A 369 6.65 13.74 18.13
C THR A 369 6.64 14.85 19.18
N ILE A 370 7.80 15.12 19.78
CA ILE A 370 7.99 16.23 20.72
C ILE A 370 9.09 17.15 20.15
N ASP A 371 8.80 18.46 20.05
CA ASP A 371 9.82 19.45 19.74
C ASP A 371 10.88 19.47 20.86
N PRO A 372 12.17 19.74 20.58
CA PRO A 372 13.20 19.71 21.60
C PRO A 372 12.84 20.56 22.82
N PRO A 373 12.79 19.97 24.05
CA PRO A 373 12.46 20.72 25.25
C PRO A 373 13.45 21.86 25.47
N GLU A 374 12.93 23.02 25.87
CA GLU A 374 13.77 24.17 26.26
C GLU A 374 14.53 23.88 27.57
N ASP A 375 13.92 23.12 28.47
CA ASP A 375 14.53 22.67 29.71
C ASP A 375 15.54 21.55 29.43
N GLU A 376 16.81 21.86 29.69
CA GLU A 376 17.97 20.99 29.50
C GLU A 376 17.92 19.71 30.33
N ASP A 377 17.38 19.78 31.55
CA ASP A 377 17.27 18.62 32.44
C ASP A 377 16.18 17.67 31.93
N VAL A 378 15.03 18.21 31.53
CA VAL A 378 13.94 17.43 30.92
C VAL A 378 14.39 16.78 29.60
N ARG A 379 15.15 17.52 28.78
CA ARG A 379 15.73 16.99 27.54
C ARG A 379 16.67 15.83 27.83
N ARG A 380 17.58 15.98 28.81
CA ARG A 380 18.51 14.93 29.22
C ARG A 380 17.79 13.70 29.79
N GLU A 381 16.72 13.89 30.55
CA GLU A 381 15.89 12.78 31.06
C GLU A 381 15.28 11.96 29.93
N LEU A 382 14.74 12.63 28.89
CA LEU A 382 14.17 11.96 27.73
C LEU A 382 15.23 11.20 26.92
N GLU A 383 16.38 11.83 26.67
CA GLU A 383 17.49 11.18 25.96
C GLU A 383 18.04 9.96 26.71
N GLU A 384 18.17 10.03 28.03
CA GLU A 384 18.62 8.91 28.85
C GLU A 384 17.59 7.77 28.84
N ALA A 385 16.29 8.07 28.91
CA ALA A 385 15.25 7.05 28.81
C ALA A 385 15.30 6.31 27.46
N ILE A 386 15.46 7.03 26.35
CA ILE A 386 15.63 6.46 25.01
C ILE A 386 16.93 5.64 24.94
N SER A 387 18.04 6.14 25.50
CA SER A 387 19.31 5.42 25.56
C SER A 387 19.19 4.10 26.33
N GLN A 388 18.41 4.05 27.41
CA GLN A 388 18.18 2.81 28.16
C GLN A 388 17.37 1.80 27.36
N ALA A 389 16.37 2.24 26.59
CA ALA A 389 15.63 1.37 25.69
C ALA A 389 16.51 0.81 24.56
N GLU A 390 17.40 1.63 24.00
CA GLU A 390 18.40 1.19 23.02
C GLU A 390 19.33 0.12 23.62
N LYS A 391 19.92 0.38 24.80
CA LYS A 391 20.81 -0.55 25.50
C LYS A 391 20.13 -1.88 25.86
N ALA A 392 18.82 -1.85 26.10
CA ALA A 392 18.00 -3.03 26.37
C ALA A 392 17.63 -3.82 25.10
N ASN A 393 18.07 -3.38 23.91
CA ASN A 393 17.68 -3.95 22.60
C ASN A 393 16.16 -3.99 22.41
N ILE A 394 15.46 -2.93 22.80
CA ILE A 394 14.03 -2.78 22.52
C ILE A 394 13.88 -2.11 21.16
N LEU A 395 13.05 -2.69 20.30
CA LEU A 395 12.75 -2.12 18.99
C LEU A 395 11.83 -0.91 19.16
N MET A 396 12.33 0.29 18.91
CA MET A 396 11.56 1.53 19.05
C MET A 396 11.06 2.01 17.69
N PHE A 397 9.76 2.34 17.61
CA PHE A 397 9.12 2.93 16.44
C PHE A 397 8.53 4.28 16.81
N CYS A 398 8.78 5.29 15.98
CA CYS A 398 8.21 6.62 16.16
C CYS A 398 7.74 7.23 14.84
N SER A 399 6.75 8.12 14.94
CA SER A 399 6.23 8.84 13.79
C SER A 399 7.20 9.91 13.31
N ALA A 400 7.32 10.04 11.99
CA ALA A 400 7.82 11.27 11.39
C ALA A 400 6.87 12.44 11.71
N ALA A 401 7.40 13.67 11.71
CA ALA A 401 6.55 14.85 11.89
C ALA A 401 5.69 15.09 10.63
N ASP A 402 4.38 15.28 10.81
CA ASP A 402 3.41 15.48 9.72
C ASP A 402 3.11 16.97 9.41
N GLN A 403 4.01 17.88 9.79
CA GLN A 403 3.83 19.33 9.58
C GLN A 403 4.60 19.85 8.35
N GLY A 404 4.78 19.01 7.34
CA GLY A 404 5.61 19.29 6.17
C GLY A 404 7.10 19.34 6.53
N ALA A 405 7.93 19.92 5.65
CA ALA A 405 9.38 20.02 5.82
C ALA A 405 9.80 21.01 6.94
N LYS A 406 9.38 20.76 8.19
CA LYS A 406 10.02 21.34 9.36
C LYS A 406 11.50 20.94 9.36
N GLN A 407 12.37 21.93 9.53
CA GLN A 407 13.82 21.73 9.55
C GLN A 407 14.31 21.16 10.89
N THR A 408 13.55 21.34 11.96
CA THR A 408 13.94 20.95 13.32
C THR A 408 13.69 19.47 13.58
N ASP A 409 14.74 18.78 14.01
CA ASP A 409 14.64 17.39 14.48
C ASP A 409 13.81 17.31 15.76
N THR A 410 12.86 16.38 15.77
CA THR A 410 11.96 16.11 16.90
C THR A 410 12.38 14.85 17.64
N TYR A 411 12.00 14.75 18.92
CA TYR A 411 12.09 13.51 19.69
C TYR A 411 10.91 12.59 19.36
N PRO A 412 11.08 11.26 19.45
CA PRO A 412 12.27 10.55 19.98
C PRO A 412 13.40 10.32 18.96
N SER A 413 13.15 10.49 17.65
CA SER A 413 14.13 10.16 16.59
C SER A 413 15.43 10.97 16.65
N ARG A 414 15.39 12.18 17.21
CA ARG A 414 16.59 13.00 17.46
C ARG A 414 17.61 12.34 18.41
N ALA A 415 17.16 11.57 19.40
CA ALA A 415 18.02 11.08 20.47
C ALA A 415 18.96 9.94 20.03
N THR A 416 18.57 9.15 19.04
CA THR A 416 19.35 7.99 18.59
C THR A 416 19.08 7.66 17.13
N ARG A 417 20.03 6.99 16.47
CA ARG A 417 19.82 6.39 15.14
C ARG A 417 19.27 4.96 15.21
N ARG A 418 19.20 4.36 16.40
CA ARG A 418 18.65 3.00 16.61
C ARG A 418 17.16 3.02 16.94
N ILE A 419 16.42 3.78 16.16
CA ILE A 419 14.97 3.93 16.25
C ILE A 419 14.42 4.00 14.82
N PHE A 420 13.29 3.34 14.59
CA PHE A 420 12.62 3.38 13.31
C PHE A 420 11.70 4.60 13.26
N THR A 421 12.10 5.60 12.49
CA THR A 421 11.27 6.76 12.14
C THR A 421 10.39 6.39 10.95
N ILE A 422 9.08 6.40 11.13
CA ILE A 422 8.11 5.91 10.15
C ILE A 422 7.29 7.06 9.58
N GLY A 423 7.24 7.16 8.25
CA GLY A 423 6.43 8.14 7.53
C GLY A 423 5.14 7.53 6.96
N ALA A 424 4.12 8.36 6.78
CA ALA A 424 2.90 7.99 6.07
C ALA A 424 3.12 7.88 4.55
N ALA A 425 2.55 6.84 3.96
CA ALA A 425 2.39 6.70 2.52
C ALA A 425 0.92 6.48 2.16
N GLY A 426 0.55 6.94 0.96
CA GLY A 426 -0.76 6.72 0.38
C GLY A 426 -0.92 5.30 -0.16
N SER A 427 -2.07 5.04 -0.77
CA SER A 427 -2.43 3.73 -1.32
C SER A 427 -1.52 3.25 -2.46
N SER A 428 -0.89 4.17 -3.18
CA SER A 428 0.13 3.91 -4.21
C SER A 428 1.49 3.48 -3.63
N GLY A 429 1.71 3.68 -2.32
CA GLY A 429 3.00 3.52 -1.67
C GLY A 429 3.91 4.75 -1.79
N GLU A 430 3.44 5.84 -2.41
CA GLU A 430 4.14 7.12 -2.40
C GLU A 430 4.03 7.78 -1.03
N THR A 431 5.15 8.33 -0.54
CA THR A 431 5.20 9.08 0.72
C THR A 431 4.31 10.32 0.63
N ASN A 432 3.46 10.54 1.63
CA ASN A 432 2.61 11.72 1.67
C ASN A 432 3.44 13.02 1.77
N SER A 433 2.98 14.08 1.12
CA SER A 433 3.69 15.36 1.04
C SER A 433 3.82 16.10 2.38
N TRP A 434 2.97 15.78 3.35
CA TRP A 434 3.01 16.35 4.70
C TRP A 434 4.00 15.64 5.63
N VAL A 435 4.52 14.46 5.25
CA VAL A 435 5.63 13.85 5.97
C VAL A 435 6.81 14.81 5.94
N GLY A 436 7.50 14.96 7.07
CA GLY A 436 8.69 15.77 7.20
C GLY A 436 9.83 15.30 6.29
N ASN A 437 11.07 15.66 6.62
CA ASN A 437 12.21 15.33 5.75
C ASN A 437 12.28 13.81 5.42
N PRO A 438 12.03 13.38 4.16
CA PRO A 438 12.00 11.97 3.78
C PRO A 438 13.35 11.25 3.98
N ASP A 439 14.45 11.99 4.00
CA ASP A 439 15.79 11.43 4.26
C ASP A 439 15.95 10.95 5.71
N LYS A 440 15.18 11.54 6.63
CA LYS A 440 15.18 11.18 8.06
C LYS A 440 14.20 10.05 8.38
N VAL A 441 13.38 9.65 7.42
CA VAL A 441 12.47 8.52 7.54
C VAL A 441 13.21 7.22 7.23
N ASN A 442 13.09 6.20 8.06
CA ASN A 442 13.68 4.88 7.79
C ASN A 442 12.82 4.11 6.79
N PHE A 443 11.51 4.04 7.05
CA PHE A 443 10.53 3.35 6.20
C PHE A 443 9.21 4.10 6.16
N THR A 444 8.41 3.83 5.14
CA THR A 444 7.02 4.30 5.05
C THR A 444 6.06 3.13 5.04
N PHE A 445 4.89 3.38 5.65
CA PHE A 445 3.77 2.44 5.76
C PHE A 445 2.47 3.16 5.40
N PRO A 446 1.38 2.43 5.12
CA PRO A 446 0.06 3.03 4.96
C PRO A 446 -0.24 4.01 6.09
N GLY A 447 -0.53 5.25 5.73
CA GLY A 447 -0.82 6.31 6.69
C GLY A 447 -1.78 7.35 6.15
N ASP A 448 -2.43 7.11 5.01
CA ASP A 448 -3.46 7.98 4.47
C ASP A 448 -4.77 7.20 4.36
N ARG A 449 -5.80 7.66 5.07
CA ARG A 449 -7.15 7.07 5.11
C ARG A 449 -7.12 5.59 5.44
N VAL A 450 -6.37 5.24 6.48
CA VAL A 450 -6.27 3.86 6.97
C VAL A 450 -7.52 3.54 7.77
N GLU A 451 -8.26 2.52 7.33
CA GLU A 451 -9.45 2.03 8.04
C GLU A 451 -9.07 1.43 9.41
N ILE A 452 -9.74 1.90 10.45
CA ILE A 452 -9.70 1.30 11.79
C ILE A 452 -10.75 0.20 11.81
N MET A 453 -10.30 -1.05 11.91
CA MET A 453 -11.20 -2.20 11.96
C MET A 453 -11.82 -2.31 13.35
N ASP A 454 -13.06 -1.84 13.48
CA ASP A 454 -13.88 -2.07 14.66
C ASP A 454 -14.50 -3.47 14.64
N SER A 455 -14.63 -4.08 15.83
CA SER A 455 -15.14 -5.44 16.01
C SER A 455 -16.66 -5.53 15.80
N THR A 456 -17.34 -4.39 15.85
CA THR A 456 -18.77 -4.29 15.55
C THR A 456 -18.95 -3.78 14.12
N PRO A 457 -19.85 -4.40 13.32
CA PRO A 457 -20.27 -3.81 12.06
C PRO A 457 -21.12 -2.57 12.38
N SER A 458 -20.45 -1.45 12.64
CA SER A 458 -21.08 -0.13 12.63
C SER A 458 -21.09 0.39 11.18
N ASP A 459 -22.14 1.12 10.79
CA ASP A 459 -22.26 1.72 9.45
C ASP A 459 -21.18 2.79 9.16
N THR A 460 -20.30 3.11 10.12
CA THR A 460 -19.23 4.10 9.98
C THR A 460 -17.85 3.47 10.12
N THR A 461 -17.18 3.20 8.99
CA THR A 461 -15.75 2.91 8.97
C THR A 461 -14.99 4.16 9.42
N ARG A 462 -14.30 4.09 10.56
CA ARG A 462 -13.44 5.19 11.03
C ARG A 462 -12.11 5.11 10.28
N GLU A 463 -11.70 6.21 9.65
CA GLU A 463 -10.41 6.31 8.96
C GLU A 463 -9.46 7.23 9.74
N ILE A 464 -8.17 6.95 9.67
CA ILE A 464 -7.11 7.81 10.22
C ILE A 464 -6.03 8.07 9.18
N SER A 465 -5.60 9.34 9.07
CA SER A 465 -4.43 9.75 8.31
C SER A 465 -3.37 10.31 9.25
N GLY A 466 -2.11 9.97 9.00
CA GLY A 466 -0.93 10.45 9.72
C GLY A 466 0.17 9.40 9.80
N SER A 467 1.40 9.85 10.00
CA SER A 467 2.56 9.02 10.32
C SER A 467 2.35 8.23 11.62
N SER A 468 1.44 8.68 12.50
CA SER A 468 0.96 7.92 13.65
C SER A 468 0.38 6.56 13.26
N ALA A 469 -0.53 6.52 12.28
CA ALA A 469 -1.13 5.27 11.80
C ALA A 469 -0.09 4.34 11.15
N ALA A 470 0.80 4.92 10.34
CA ALA A 470 1.92 4.21 9.74
C ALA A 470 2.86 3.60 10.79
N THR A 471 3.13 4.33 11.89
CA THR A 471 3.97 3.87 13.01
C THR A 471 3.33 2.68 13.74
N ALA A 472 2.03 2.76 14.04
CA ALA A 472 1.31 1.66 14.68
C ALA A 472 1.28 0.40 13.80
N LEU A 473 1.05 0.56 12.48
CA LEU A 473 1.15 -0.54 11.53
C LEU A 473 2.56 -1.12 11.46
N ALA A 474 3.60 -0.29 11.47
CA ALA A 474 4.99 -0.75 11.47
C ALA A 474 5.34 -1.53 12.74
N ALA A 475 4.97 -1.02 13.92
CA ALA A 475 5.18 -1.71 15.19
C ALA A 475 4.45 -3.06 15.24
N GLY A 476 3.19 -3.09 14.82
CA GLY A 476 2.41 -4.33 14.69
C GLY A 476 2.97 -5.30 13.64
N PHE A 477 3.48 -4.79 12.53
CA PHE A 477 4.12 -5.59 11.49
C PHE A 477 5.42 -6.24 12.00
N CYS A 478 6.25 -5.51 12.74
CA CYS A 478 7.44 -6.08 13.37
C CYS A 478 7.09 -7.10 14.46
N ALA A 479 5.99 -6.88 15.21
CA ALA A 479 5.48 -7.90 16.12
C ALA A 479 5.05 -9.17 15.38
N LEU A 480 4.43 -9.04 14.20
CA LEU A 480 4.06 -10.17 13.33
C LEU A 480 5.31 -10.89 12.79
N VAL A 481 6.34 -10.15 12.38
CA VAL A 481 7.62 -10.70 11.94
C VAL A 481 8.25 -11.58 13.02
N LEU A 482 8.33 -11.07 14.26
CA LEU A 482 8.80 -11.85 15.41
C LEU A 482 7.91 -13.09 15.63
N TYR A 483 6.59 -12.94 15.58
CA TYR A 483 5.65 -14.05 15.76
C TYR A 483 5.83 -15.15 14.70
N CYS A 484 6.05 -14.82 13.43
CA CYS A 484 6.28 -15.82 12.37
C CYS A 484 7.51 -16.69 12.67
N VAL A 485 8.57 -16.11 13.23
CA VAL A 485 9.77 -16.86 13.66
C VAL A 485 9.47 -17.76 14.86
N GLN A 486 8.57 -17.35 15.76
CA GLN A 486 8.10 -18.22 16.85
C GLN A 486 7.29 -19.40 16.35
N VAL A 487 6.41 -19.19 15.38
CA VAL A 487 5.68 -20.29 14.74
C VAL A 487 6.66 -21.28 14.10
N ARG A 488 7.75 -20.80 13.49
CA ARG A 488 8.84 -21.67 13.02
C ARG A 488 9.50 -22.45 14.16
N LEU A 489 9.78 -21.80 15.29
CA LEU A 489 10.34 -22.47 16.48
C LEU A 489 9.43 -23.57 17.02
N LEU A 490 8.13 -23.33 17.10
CA LEU A 490 7.16 -24.32 17.58
C LEU A 490 7.14 -25.59 16.72
N ARG A 491 7.34 -25.46 15.40
CA ARG A 491 7.25 -26.58 14.45
C ARG A 491 8.53 -27.37 14.29
N LEU A 492 9.67 -26.84 14.75
CA LEU A 492 10.96 -27.51 14.63
C LEU A 492 11.18 -28.54 15.74
N PRO A 493 11.82 -29.69 15.44
CA PRO A 493 12.35 -30.57 16.47
C PRO A 493 13.37 -29.84 17.35
N GLU A 494 13.47 -30.18 18.65
CA GLU A 494 14.34 -29.44 19.59
C GLU A 494 15.81 -29.32 19.13
N MET A 495 16.34 -30.35 18.48
CA MET A 495 17.72 -30.37 17.97
C MET A 495 17.98 -29.28 16.91
N GLU A 496 16.93 -28.82 16.21
CA GLU A 496 17.02 -27.79 15.15
C GLU A 496 16.65 -26.39 15.64
N LYS A 497 16.03 -26.26 16.82
CA LYS A 497 15.59 -24.95 17.35
C LYS A 497 16.74 -24.02 17.68
N GLY A 498 17.95 -24.54 17.95
CA GLY A 498 19.10 -23.75 18.38
C GLY A 498 19.46 -22.59 17.44
N GLN A 499 19.46 -22.81 16.13
CA GLN A 499 19.75 -21.75 15.16
C GLN A 499 18.64 -20.70 15.09
N VAL A 500 17.37 -21.13 15.08
CA VAL A 500 16.22 -20.23 15.00
C VAL A 500 16.06 -19.42 16.29
N ARG A 501 16.38 -19.99 17.47
CA ARG A 501 16.36 -19.25 18.75
C ARG A 501 17.38 -18.11 18.73
N ARG A 502 18.57 -18.34 18.19
CA ARG A 502 19.57 -17.28 18.02
C ARG A 502 19.11 -16.23 16.99
N GLY A 503 18.51 -16.66 15.88
CA GLY A 503 17.91 -15.73 14.90
C GLY A 503 16.81 -14.87 15.51
N PHE A 504 15.93 -15.46 16.33
CA PHE A 504 14.90 -14.74 17.07
C PHE A 504 15.49 -13.73 18.06
N ALA A 505 16.52 -14.11 18.83
CA ALA A 505 17.20 -13.20 19.74
C ALA A 505 17.92 -12.05 18.99
N ALA A 506 18.53 -12.34 17.85
CA ALA A 506 19.20 -11.36 17.01
C ALA A 506 18.19 -10.37 16.38
N LEU A 507 17.01 -10.83 15.95
CA LEU A 507 15.93 -9.99 15.39
C LEU A 507 15.40 -8.93 16.36
N LYS A 508 15.58 -9.09 17.68
CA LYS A 508 15.23 -8.05 18.66
C LYS A 508 16.16 -6.84 18.56
N LYS A 509 17.32 -6.97 17.92
CA LYS A 509 18.27 -5.86 17.71
C LYS A 509 17.85 -5.03 16.51
N HIS A 510 18.00 -3.71 16.64
CA HIS A 510 17.61 -2.74 15.63
C HIS A 510 18.20 -3.05 14.23
N GLU A 511 19.50 -3.35 14.13
CA GLU A 511 20.17 -3.57 12.84
C GLU A 511 19.67 -4.81 12.12
N GLU A 512 19.37 -5.86 12.88
CA GLU A 512 18.92 -7.13 12.33
C GLU A 512 17.44 -7.06 11.93
N MET A 513 16.61 -6.37 12.69
CA MET A 513 15.24 -6.06 12.26
C MET A 513 15.24 -5.17 11.02
N MET A 514 16.14 -4.19 10.93
CA MET A 514 16.26 -3.33 9.74
C MET A 514 16.59 -4.14 8.48
N LYS A 515 17.56 -5.07 8.56
CA LYS A 515 17.87 -6.01 7.47
C LYS A 515 16.69 -6.90 7.12
N ALA A 516 15.99 -7.43 8.13
CA ALA A 516 14.83 -8.28 7.93
C ALA A 516 13.71 -7.55 7.17
N LEU A 517 13.40 -6.30 7.54
CA LEU A 517 12.42 -5.47 6.85
C LEU A 517 12.81 -5.20 5.39
N GLN A 518 14.08 -4.88 5.14
CA GLN A 518 14.59 -4.70 3.77
C GLN A 518 14.51 -5.99 2.94
N ALA A 519 14.79 -7.14 3.55
CA ALA A 519 14.74 -8.45 2.89
C ALA A 519 13.31 -8.94 2.62
N ILE A 520 12.31 -8.44 3.35
CA ILE A 520 10.89 -8.65 3.04
C ILE A 520 10.55 -7.95 1.71
N GLY A 521 11.02 -6.72 1.54
CA GLY A 521 10.99 -5.98 0.28
C GLY A 521 10.63 -4.51 0.46
N THR A 522 11.17 -3.67 -0.41
CA THR A 522 10.89 -2.23 -0.46
C THR A 522 10.61 -1.79 -1.90
N SER A 523 9.81 -0.73 -2.09
CA SER A 523 9.51 -0.21 -3.43
C SER A 523 10.63 0.71 -3.93
N PRO A 524 11.17 0.51 -5.15
CA PRO A 524 12.13 1.44 -5.75
C PRO A 524 11.59 2.86 -5.91
N GLU A 525 10.28 2.99 -6.19
CA GLU A 525 9.58 4.26 -6.42
C GLU A 525 9.58 5.16 -5.18
N SER A 526 9.67 4.56 -3.98
CA SER A 526 9.80 5.27 -2.72
C SER A 526 11.26 5.45 -2.26
N ASN A 527 12.24 5.27 -3.15
CA ASN A 527 13.67 5.19 -2.80
C ASN A 527 13.96 4.09 -1.76
N GLY A 528 13.23 2.97 -1.82
CA GLY A 528 13.40 1.85 -0.91
C GLY A 528 12.85 2.09 0.49
N LYS A 529 11.92 3.02 0.67
CA LYS A 529 11.32 3.35 1.99
C LYS A 529 10.03 2.60 2.26
N PHE A 530 9.15 2.46 1.28
CA PHE A 530 7.85 1.81 1.45
C PHE A 530 8.02 0.30 1.50
N ILE A 531 7.60 -0.32 2.61
CA ILE A 531 7.71 -1.78 2.81
C ILE A 531 6.66 -2.49 1.96
N THR A 532 7.11 -3.32 1.03
CA THR A 532 6.24 -4.14 0.17
C THR A 532 5.97 -5.49 0.81
N VAL A 533 4.70 -5.89 0.91
CA VAL A 533 4.30 -7.16 1.55
C VAL A 533 3.99 -8.28 0.54
N TRP A 534 3.97 -7.98 -0.76
CA TRP A 534 3.46 -8.85 -1.81
C TRP A 534 4.25 -10.15 -1.96
N GLU A 535 5.58 -10.06 -1.99
CA GLU A 535 6.47 -11.19 -2.29
C GLU A 535 6.55 -12.21 -1.15
N VAL A 536 6.39 -11.76 0.09
CA VAL A 536 6.46 -12.63 1.28
C VAL A 536 5.06 -13.04 1.73
N PHE A 537 4.23 -12.07 2.12
CA PHE A 537 2.91 -12.32 2.70
C PHE A 537 1.86 -12.54 1.62
N GLY A 538 1.90 -11.76 0.53
CA GLY A 538 0.99 -11.93 -0.60
C GLY A 538 1.15 -13.30 -1.29
N SER A 539 2.38 -13.79 -1.43
CA SER A 539 2.66 -15.14 -1.93
C SER A 539 2.03 -16.23 -1.06
N ALA A 540 2.11 -16.12 0.27
CA ALA A 540 1.48 -17.06 1.19
C ALA A 540 -0.06 -17.00 1.11
N VAL A 541 -0.63 -15.80 0.99
CA VAL A 541 -2.07 -15.61 0.77
C VAL A 541 -2.53 -16.27 -0.54
N ASN A 542 -1.78 -16.07 -1.63
CA ASN A 542 -2.10 -16.68 -2.92
C ASN A 542 -1.97 -18.22 -2.91
N GLU A 543 -1.09 -18.78 -2.09
CA GLU A 543 -1.00 -20.24 -1.91
C GLU A 543 -2.19 -20.78 -1.10
N ARG A 544 -2.61 -20.08 -0.04
CA ARG A 544 -3.83 -20.42 0.72
C ARG A 544 -5.06 -20.49 -0.18
N ASP A 545 -5.27 -19.53 -1.07
CA ASP A 545 -6.48 -19.50 -1.91
C ASP A 545 -6.61 -20.72 -2.83
N ARG A 546 -5.55 -21.53 -2.95
CA ARG A 546 -5.55 -22.79 -3.71
C ARG A 546 -5.83 -24.01 -2.82
N TYR A 547 -5.68 -23.91 -1.49
CA TYR A 547 -5.75 -25.03 -0.55
C TYR A 547 -6.26 -24.59 0.84
N GLU A 548 -7.33 -25.19 1.33
CA GLU A 548 -7.97 -24.82 2.61
C GLU A 548 -7.47 -25.61 3.84
N ASP A 549 -6.35 -26.34 3.74
CA ASP A 549 -5.87 -27.22 4.83
C ASP A 549 -5.19 -26.43 5.98
N PRO A 550 -5.75 -26.48 7.21
CA PRO A 550 -5.13 -26.05 8.47
C PRO A 550 -3.62 -26.23 8.64
N GLU A 551 -3.11 -27.45 8.49
CA GLU A 551 -1.71 -27.76 8.81
C GLU A 551 -0.78 -27.04 7.85
N ARG A 552 -1.22 -26.92 6.59
CA ARG A 552 -0.51 -26.19 5.56
C ARG A 552 -0.49 -24.69 5.81
N LEU A 553 -1.53 -24.11 6.41
CA LEU A 553 -1.53 -22.68 6.77
C LEU A 553 -0.44 -22.36 7.80
N ILE A 554 -0.27 -23.23 8.81
CA ILE A 554 0.80 -23.10 9.81
C ILE A 554 2.17 -23.26 9.13
N GLU A 555 2.30 -24.20 8.18
CA GLU A 555 3.52 -24.39 7.40
C GLU A 555 3.90 -23.13 6.60
N LEU A 556 2.92 -22.44 6.00
CA LEU A 556 3.15 -21.17 5.29
C LEU A 556 3.71 -20.09 6.23
N ILE A 557 3.14 -19.95 7.43
CA ILE A 557 3.63 -19.01 8.44
C ILE A 557 5.05 -19.40 8.90
N SER A 558 5.30 -20.69 9.13
CA SER A 558 6.62 -21.22 9.48
C SER A 558 7.66 -20.99 8.38
N LYS A 559 7.28 -21.09 7.09
CA LYS A 559 8.14 -20.79 5.94
C LYS A 559 8.52 -19.31 5.89
N ILE A 560 7.59 -18.40 6.19
CA ILE A 560 7.87 -16.97 6.36
C ILE A 560 8.89 -16.77 7.49
N GLY A 561 8.65 -17.38 8.66
CA GLY A 561 9.58 -17.32 9.78
C GLY A 561 10.99 -17.82 9.45
N ALA A 562 11.10 -18.92 8.69
CA ALA A 562 12.38 -19.45 8.22
C ALA A 562 13.09 -18.47 7.27
N ARG A 563 12.36 -17.91 6.29
CA ARG A 563 12.91 -16.93 5.34
C ARG A 563 13.44 -15.69 6.06
N ILE A 564 12.72 -15.21 7.08
CA ILE A 564 13.13 -14.05 7.88
C ILE A 564 14.39 -14.38 8.70
N ALA A 565 14.39 -15.52 9.40
CA ALA A 565 15.50 -15.92 10.26
C ALA A 565 16.82 -16.16 9.50
N MET A 566 16.76 -16.52 8.21
CA MET A 566 17.95 -16.70 7.37
C MET A 566 18.69 -15.40 7.03
N ASN A 567 18.00 -14.25 7.09
CA ASN A 567 18.56 -12.95 6.71
C ASN A 567 19.17 -12.18 7.88
N VAL A 568 19.37 -12.87 9.02
CA VAL A 568 19.82 -12.29 10.27
C VAL A 568 21.20 -12.85 10.60
N ASN A 569 22.12 -11.96 10.98
CA ASN A 569 23.45 -12.36 11.41
C ASN A 569 23.35 -12.92 12.84
N VAL A 570 23.51 -14.24 12.94
CA VAL A 570 23.43 -15.03 14.18
C VAL A 570 24.77 -15.15 14.87
#